data_AF-A0A5F1ZYA4-F1
#
_entry.id   AF-A0A5F1ZYA4-F1
#
_cell.length_a   1.000
_cell.length_b   1.000
_cell.length_c   1.000
_cell.angle_alpha   90.00
_cell.angle_beta   90.00
_cell.angle_gamma   90.00
#
_symmetry.space_group_name_H-M   'P 1'
#
loop_
_entity.id
_entity.type
_entity.pdbx_description
1 polymer ?
#
loop_
_entity_poly.entity_id
_entity_poly.type
_entity_poly.pdbx_seq_one_letter_code
_entity_poly.pdbx_strand_id
1 'polypeptide(L)'
;MLANKTIGSLYEEFLREKRTNRRFELAGLYIGYGAYVISLSIVFAFKKEDPLFSAMFFLGLFTRTASLMIGRVYLVPKIFLGLLSNDASERDLAWETIHSHREEIVGRLARNIFGWNDASELYSMDREEMTEFVQDHTRINWRRIGRIFLFFYIPIAIFVTYLTIYAWFS
;
A
#
# COMPACT_ATOMS: atom_id res chain seq x y z
N MET A 1 26.67 -6.73 -5.38
CA MET A 1 26.98 -7.01 -3.96
C MET A 1 25.71 -7.51 -3.29
N LEU A 2 25.55 -8.83 -3.17
CA LEU A 2 24.50 -9.42 -2.33
C LEU A 2 24.96 -9.22 -0.89
N ALA A 3 24.38 -8.24 -0.19
CA ALA A 3 24.55 -8.17 1.26
C ALA A 3 24.11 -9.51 1.85
N ASN A 4 24.89 -10.10 2.76
CA ASN A 4 24.49 -11.29 3.50
C ASN A 4 23.17 -10.99 4.21
N LYS A 5 22.06 -11.41 3.61
CA LYS A 5 20.73 -11.32 4.22
C LYS A 5 20.71 -12.29 5.38
N THR A 6 20.42 -11.78 6.56
CA THR A 6 20.19 -12.54 7.78
C THR A 6 18.71 -12.49 8.15
N ILE A 7 18.26 -13.40 9.01
CA ILE A 7 16.89 -13.40 9.58
C ILE A 7 16.53 -12.03 10.14
N GLY A 8 17.43 -11.42 10.93
CA GLY A 8 17.24 -10.09 11.50
C GLY A 8 17.06 -9.01 10.44
N SER A 9 17.86 -9.04 9.37
CA SER A 9 17.73 -8.06 8.28
C SER A 9 16.41 -8.20 7.50
N LEU A 10 15.95 -9.44 7.24
CA LEU A 10 14.67 -9.70 6.56
C LEU A 10 13.48 -9.27 7.42
N TYR A 11 13.55 -9.50 8.72
CA TYR A 11 12.54 -9.04 9.66
C TYR A 11 12.50 -7.51 9.74
N GLU A 12 13.65 -6.83 9.77
CA GLU A 12 13.68 -5.37 9.68
C GLU A 12 13.07 -4.83 8.39
N GLU A 13 13.34 -5.47 7.25
CA GLU A 13 12.72 -5.12 5.97
C GLU A 13 11.20 -5.25 6.03
N PHE A 14 10.69 -6.33 6.63
CA PHE A 14 9.26 -6.51 6.89
C PHE A 14 8.68 -5.38 7.75
N LEU A 15 9.34 -5.00 8.85
CA LEU A 15 8.89 -3.90 9.71
C LEU A 15 8.93 -2.54 9.00
N ARG A 16 9.93 -2.30 8.15
CA ARG A 16 10.00 -1.09 7.30
C ARG A 16 8.86 -1.07 6.30
N GLU A 17 8.55 -2.20 5.66
CA GLU A 17 7.42 -2.32 4.75
C GLU A 17 6.08 -2.08 5.46
N LYS A 18 5.86 -2.70 6.63
CA LYS A 18 4.67 -2.50 7.48
C LYS A 18 4.45 -1.03 7.80
N ARG A 19 5.49 -0.31 8.22
CA ARG A 19 5.44 1.14 8.48
C ARG A 19 5.15 1.94 7.21
N THR A 20 5.75 1.55 6.09
CA THR A 20 5.57 2.24 4.80
C THR A 20 4.13 2.11 4.31
N ASN A 21 3.55 0.91 4.36
CA ASN A 21 2.16 0.68 4.01
C ASN A 21 1.21 1.58 4.84
N ARG A 22 1.37 1.57 6.18
CA ARG A 22 0.57 2.42 7.06
C ARG A 22 0.70 3.92 6.73
N ARG A 23 1.90 4.39 6.38
CA ARG A 23 2.11 5.78 5.96
C ARG A 23 1.38 6.10 4.66
N PHE A 24 1.37 5.20 3.68
CA PHE A 24 0.62 5.41 2.45
C PHE A 24 -0.89 5.40 2.66
N GLU A 25 -1.42 4.48 3.45
CA GLU A 25 -2.84 4.45 3.82
C GLU A 25 -3.26 5.76 4.51
N LEU A 26 -2.46 6.23 5.48
CA LEU A 26 -2.72 7.49 6.17
C LEU A 26 -2.57 8.71 5.24
N ALA A 27 -1.56 8.74 4.37
CA ALA A 27 -1.38 9.82 3.41
C ALA A 27 -2.57 9.92 2.45
N GLY A 28 -3.06 8.80 1.93
CA GLY A 28 -4.26 8.77 1.09
C GLY A 28 -5.52 9.22 1.85
N LEU A 29 -5.62 8.92 3.14
CA LEU A 29 -6.71 9.41 3.99
C LEU A 29 -6.62 10.92 4.20
N TYR A 30 -5.47 11.44 4.64
CA TYR A 30 -5.28 12.85 4.93
C TYR A 30 -5.38 13.73 3.68
N ILE A 31 -4.75 13.33 2.57
CA ILE A 31 -4.81 14.10 1.32
C ILE A 31 -6.23 14.05 0.75
N GLY A 32 -6.86 12.88 0.75
CA GLY A 32 -8.22 12.71 0.22
C GLY A 32 -9.25 13.56 0.97
N TYR A 33 -9.33 13.40 2.29
CA TYR A 33 -10.27 14.19 3.10
C TYR A 33 -9.86 15.66 3.23
N GLY A 34 -8.55 15.95 3.27
CA GLY A 34 -8.04 17.32 3.29
C GLY A 34 -8.47 18.10 2.04
N ALA A 35 -8.45 17.46 0.87
CA ALA A 35 -8.91 18.08 -0.36
C ALA A 35 -10.40 18.47 -0.31
N TYR A 36 -11.25 17.61 0.28
CA TYR A 36 -12.66 17.94 0.51
C TYR A 36 -12.86 19.08 1.51
N VAL A 37 -12.12 19.09 2.62
CA VAL A 37 -12.19 20.16 3.61
C VAL A 37 -11.80 21.49 2.96
N ILE A 38 -10.73 21.51 2.16
CA ILE A 38 -10.30 22.70 1.42
C ILE A 38 -11.40 23.14 0.45
N SER A 39 -11.90 22.24 -0.42
CA SER A 39 -12.90 22.61 -1.42
C SER A 39 -14.19 23.14 -0.79
N LEU A 40 -14.68 22.49 0.27
CA LEU A 40 -15.88 22.91 0.99
C LEU A 40 -15.65 24.23 1.72
N SER A 41 -14.47 24.45 2.31
CA SER A 41 -14.16 25.72 2.98
C SER A 41 -14.15 26.88 1.99
N ILE A 42 -13.58 26.70 0.80
CA ILE A 42 -13.57 27.72 -0.25
C ILE A 42 -14.99 28.12 -0.65
N VAL A 43 -15.85 27.14 -0.92
CA VAL A 43 -17.23 27.39 -1.38
C VAL A 43 -18.11 27.95 -0.27
N PHE A 44 -18.09 27.36 0.93
CA PHE A 44 -19.05 27.71 1.98
C PHE A 44 -18.56 28.82 2.92
N ALA A 45 -17.28 28.84 3.28
CA ALA A 45 -16.75 29.84 4.21
C ALA A 45 -16.33 31.12 3.47
N PHE A 46 -15.59 30.97 2.37
CA PHE A 46 -15.10 32.12 1.60
C PHE A 46 -16.06 32.58 0.50
N LYS A 47 -17.11 31.80 0.20
CA LYS A 47 -18.12 32.12 -0.84
C LYS A 47 -17.51 32.44 -2.20
N LYS A 48 -16.37 31.82 -2.52
CA LYS A 48 -15.74 31.91 -3.85
C LYS A 48 -16.31 30.81 -4.75
N GLU A 49 -16.92 31.22 -5.85
CA GLU A 49 -17.66 30.33 -6.76
C GLU A 49 -16.92 30.14 -8.10
N ASP A 50 -15.61 29.87 -8.05
CA ASP A 50 -14.87 29.46 -9.25
C ASP A 50 -15.04 27.94 -9.49
N PRO A 51 -15.52 27.51 -10.67
CA PRO A 51 -15.68 26.10 -11.00
C PRO A 51 -14.37 25.30 -10.90
N LEU A 52 -13.19 25.94 -11.02
CA LEU A 52 -11.90 25.29 -10.85
C LEU A 52 -11.69 24.73 -9.43
N PHE A 53 -12.35 25.26 -8.41
CA PHE A 53 -12.29 24.70 -7.05
C PHE A 53 -12.95 23.32 -6.94
N SER A 54 -13.85 22.96 -7.86
CA SER A 54 -14.40 21.60 -7.93
C SER A 54 -13.34 20.55 -8.25
N ALA A 55 -12.21 20.94 -8.88
CA ALA A 55 -11.11 20.03 -9.18
C ALA A 55 -10.52 19.42 -7.90
N MET A 56 -10.49 20.15 -6.77
CA MET A 56 -10.07 19.61 -5.47
C MET A 56 -11.00 18.53 -4.95
N PHE A 57 -12.30 18.63 -5.23
CA PHE A 57 -13.24 17.58 -4.87
C PHE A 57 -12.94 16.30 -5.66
N PHE A 58 -12.70 16.42 -6.97
CA PHE A 58 -12.30 15.26 -7.78
C PHE A 58 -10.95 14.68 -7.36
N LEU A 59 -9.98 15.53 -6.99
CA LEU A 59 -8.71 15.08 -6.43
C LEU A 59 -8.94 14.28 -5.15
N GLY A 60 -9.77 14.78 -4.23
CA GLY A 60 -10.13 14.06 -3.01
C GLY A 60 -10.68 12.66 -3.30
N LEU A 61 -11.64 12.55 -4.23
CA LEU A 61 -12.23 11.27 -4.63
C LEU A 61 -11.19 10.35 -5.26
N PHE A 62 -10.40 10.88 -6.19
CA PHE A 62 -9.36 10.13 -6.88
C PHE A 62 -8.31 9.61 -5.90
N THR A 63 -7.87 10.41 -4.94
CA THR A 63 -6.93 10.03 -3.89
C THR A 63 -7.50 8.95 -2.97
N ARG A 64 -8.80 9.00 -2.62
CA ARG A 64 -9.44 7.93 -1.82
C ARG A 64 -9.48 6.61 -2.57
N THR A 65 -9.84 6.63 -3.85
CA THR A 65 -9.82 5.44 -4.71
C THR A 65 -8.40 4.90 -4.88
N ALA A 66 -7.42 5.79 -5.09
CA ALA A 66 -6.00 5.47 -5.15
C ALA A 66 -5.50 4.79 -3.85
N SER A 67 -5.98 5.27 -2.70
CA SER A 67 -5.62 4.70 -1.39
C SER A 67 -6.10 3.27 -1.24
N LEU A 68 -7.24 2.89 -1.83
CA LEU A 68 -7.71 1.51 -1.81
C LEU A 68 -6.83 0.61 -2.70
N MET A 69 -6.39 1.14 -3.84
CA MET A 69 -5.44 0.43 -4.70
C MET A 69 -4.09 0.20 -4.03
N ILE A 70 -3.59 1.14 -3.23
CA ILE A 70 -2.31 0.94 -2.52
C ILE A 70 -2.39 -0.22 -1.51
N GLY A 71 -3.56 -0.49 -0.95
CA GLY A 71 -3.79 -1.66 -0.08
C GLY A 71 -3.51 -2.97 -0.81
N ARG A 72 -3.86 -3.06 -2.10
CA ARG A 72 -3.56 -4.23 -2.96
C ARG A 72 -2.06 -4.38 -3.23
N VAL A 73 -1.31 -3.27 -3.32
CA VAL A 73 0.16 -3.30 -3.53
C VAL A 73 0.89 -3.99 -2.37
N TYR A 74 0.39 -3.81 -1.15
CA TYR A 74 0.95 -4.38 0.07
C TYR A 74 0.16 -5.58 0.61
N LEU A 75 -0.70 -6.17 -0.22
CA LEU A 75 -1.52 -7.32 0.15
C LEU A 75 -0.64 -8.46 0.68
N VAL A 76 0.36 -8.85 -0.10
CA VAL A 76 1.36 -9.86 0.26
C VAL A 76 2.68 -9.18 0.62
N PRO A 77 3.16 -9.28 1.88
CA PRO A 77 4.44 -8.73 2.30
C PRO A 77 5.62 -9.34 1.51
N LYS A 78 6.70 -8.58 1.29
CA LYS A 78 7.85 -9.01 0.48
C LYS A 78 8.51 -10.28 0.97
N ILE A 79 8.51 -10.49 2.29
CA ILE A 79 9.11 -11.68 2.89
C ILE A 79 8.50 -12.97 2.35
N PHE A 80 7.19 -12.98 2.08
CA PHE A 80 6.50 -14.11 1.45
C PHE A 80 6.87 -14.28 -0.02
N LEU A 81 7.18 -13.19 -0.74
CA LEU A 81 7.70 -13.28 -2.11
C LEU A 81 9.08 -13.96 -2.16
N GLY A 82 9.83 -13.95 -1.05
CA GLY A 82 11.08 -14.70 -0.92
C GLY A 82 10.88 -16.22 -1.04
N LEU A 83 9.71 -16.75 -0.68
CA LEU A 83 9.36 -18.16 -0.87
C LEU A 83 9.29 -18.55 -2.35
N LEU A 84 8.98 -17.59 -3.22
CA LEU A 84 8.94 -17.76 -4.67
C LEU A 84 10.29 -17.48 -5.36
N SER A 85 11.37 -17.24 -4.61
CA SER A 85 12.68 -16.96 -5.18
C SER A 85 13.27 -18.20 -5.87
N ASN A 86 14.03 -17.98 -6.95
CA ASN A 86 14.78 -19.05 -7.62
C ASN A 86 15.97 -19.53 -6.78
N ASP A 87 16.49 -18.69 -5.88
CA ASP A 87 17.60 -19.01 -4.98
C ASP A 87 17.10 -19.78 -3.75
N ALA A 88 17.61 -21.01 -3.57
CA ALA A 88 17.28 -21.86 -2.43
C ALA A 88 17.61 -21.20 -1.09
N SER A 89 18.75 -20.49 -1.01
CA SER A 89 19.18 -19.78 0.20
C SER A 89 18.18 -18.69 0.59
N GLU A 90 17.70 -17.91 -0.39
CA GLU A 90 16.68 -16.90 -0.13
C GLU A 90 15.34 -17.50 0.31
N ARG A 91 14.93 -18.64 -0.28
CA ARG A 91 13.70 -19.32 0.13
C ARG A 91 13.79 -19.85 1.56
N ASP A 92 14.93 -20.43 1.93
CA ASP A 92 15.15 -20.98 3.27
C ASP A 92 15.16 -19.86 4.31
N LEU A 93 15.92 -18.79 4.05
CA LEU A 93 15.96 -17.61 4.92
C LEU A 93 14.58 -16.96 5.08
N ALA A 94 13.80 -16.85 4.01
CA ALA A 94 12.45 -16.30 4.06
C ALA A 94 11.54 -17.17 4.94
N TRP A 95 11.55 -18.49 4.74
CA TRP A 95 10.77 -19.42 5.53
C TRP A 95 11.15 -19.40 7.01
N GLU A 96 12.46 -19.45 7.32
CA GLU A 96 12.97 -19.42 8.69
C GLU A 96 12.58 -18.11 9.41
N THR A 97 12.64 -16.98 8.69
CA THR A 97 12.23 -15.69 9.25
C THR A 97 10.71 -15.64 9.50
N ILE A 98 9.89 -16.15 8.57
CA ILE A 98 8.44 -16.27 8.75
C ILE A 98 8.12 -17.15 9.96
N HIS A 99 8.81 -18.28 10.11
CA HIS A 99 8.59 -19.21 11.21
C HIS A 99 9.02 -18.63 12.56
N SER A 100 10.16 -17.95 12.62
CA SER A 100 10.70 -17.33 13.84
C SER A 100 9.81 -16.20 14.38
N HIS A 101 9.09 -15.50 13.51
CA HIS A 101 8.20 -14.39 13.86
C HIS A 101 6.76 -14.63 13.39
N ARG A 102 6.31 -15.89 13.50
CA ARG A 102 5.07 -16.39 12.88
C ARG A 102 3.84 -15.57 13.23
N GLU A 103 3.63 -15.29 14.51
CA GLU A 103 2.45 -14.56 14.99
C GLU A 103 2.28 -13.22 14.28
N GLU A 104 3.36 -12.44 14.17
CA GLU A 104 3.31 -11.11 13.59
C GLU A 104 3.28 -11.13 12.06
N ILE A 105 4.12 -11.95 11.44
CA ILE A 105 4.27 -11.98 9.97
C ILE A 105 3.04 -12.61 9.33
N VAL A 106 2.63 -13.79 9.81
CA VAL A 106 1.42 -14.48 9.31
C VAL A 106 0.17 -13.69 9.70
N GLY A 107 0.12 -13.10 10.90
CA GLY A 107 -1.00 -12.26 11.31
C GLY A 107 -1.20 -11.03 10.42
N ARG A 108 -0.11 -10.47 9.89
CA ARG A 108 -0.21 -9.38 8.90
C ARG A 108 -0.77 -9.88 7.58
N LEU A 109 -0.32 -11.03 7.07
CA LEU A 109 -0.84 -11.62 5.85
C LEU A 109 -2.32 -11.99 5.99
N ALA A 110 -2.69 -12.64 7.10
CA ALA A 110 -4.07 -12.99 7.46
C ALA A 110 -4.98 -11.77 7.43
N ARG A 111 -4.61 -10.71 8.15
CA ARG A 111 -5.37 -9.46 8.19
C ARG A 111 -5.51 -8.81 6.81
N ASN A 112 -4.50 -8.92 5.95
CA ASN A 112 -4.55 -8.32 4.62
C ASN A 112 -5.48 -9.08 3.66
N ILE A 113 -5.52 -10.41 3.74
CA ILE A 113 -6.28 -11.26 2.81
C ILE A 113 -7.69 -11.54 3.31
N PHE A 114 -7.82 -12.00 4.57
CA PHE A 114 -9.09 -12.42 5.15
C PHE A 114 -9.81 -11.30 5.90
N GLY A 115 -9.10 -10.21 6.24
CA GLY A 115 -9.69 -9.08 6.96
C GLY A 115 -10.11 -9.48 8.36
N TRP A 116 -11.42 -9.64 8.57
CA TRP A 116 -12.05 -10.01 9.86
C TRP A 116 -12.55 -11.45 9.86
N ASN A 117 -12.36 -12.18 8.75
CA ASN A 117 -12.74 -13.59 8.64
C ASN A 117 -11.71 -14.50 9.32
N ASP A 118 -12.10 -15.75 9.55
CA ASP A 118 -11.19 -16.76 10.09
C ASP A 118 -9.99 -16.97 9.15
N ALA A 119 -8.80 -17.03 9.76
CA ALA A 119 -7.52 -17.24 9.10
C ALA A 119 -6.69 -18.30 9.83
N SER A 120 -7.34 -19.13 10.66
CA SER A 120 -6.72 -20.22 11.43
C SER A 120 -5.91 -21.17 10.53
N GLU A 121 -6.44 -21.48 9.34
CA GLU A 121 -5.78 -22.32 8.34
C GLU A 121 -4.41 -21.77 7.90
N LEU A 122 -4.26 -20.45 7.77
CA LEU A 122 -3.00 -19.81 7.40
C LEU A 122 -1.90 -20.02 8.47
N TYR A 123 -2.32 -20.19 9.73
CA TYR A 123 -1.45 -20.51 10.86
C TYR A 123 -1.23 -22.02 11.04
N SER A 124 -1.82 -22.90 10.25
CA SER A 124 -1.44 -24.31 10.24
C SER A 124 -0.56 -24.68 9.04
N MET A 125 -0.53 -23.83 8.01
CA MET A 125 0.18 -24.12 6.76
C MET A 125 1.66 -24.43 6.95
N ASP A 126 2.09 -25.47 6.25
CA ASP A 126 3.50 -25.80 6.05
C ASP A 126 4.14 -24.91 4.96
N ARG A 127 5.40 -25.22 4.61
CA ARG A 127 6.16 -24.43 3.64
C ARG A 127 5.57 -24.52 2.24
N GLU A 128 5.14 -25.69 1.82
CA GLU A 128 4.64 -25.97 0.48
C GLU A 128 3.26 -25.33 0.31
N GLU A 129 2.36 -25.55 1.27
CA GLU A 129 1.04 -24.94 1.31
C GLU A 129 1.11 -23.41 1.33
N MET A 130 1.99 -22.82 2.15
CA MET A 130 2.19 -21.37 2.19
C MET A 130 2.75 -20.84 0.87
N THR A 131 3.61 -21.59 0.19
CA THR A 131 4.18 -21.18 -1.09
C THR A 131 3.12 -21.15 -2.18
N GLU A 132 2.27 -22.19 -2.26
CA GLU A 132 1.15 -22.25 -3.19
C GLU A 132 0.13 -21.13 -2.91
N PHE A 133 -0.21 -20.92 -1.64
CA PHE A 133 -1.11 -19.85 -1.21
C PHE A 133 -0.60 -18.46 -1.64
N VAL A 134 0.69 -18.19 -1.42
CA VAL A 134 1.34 -16.94 -1.82
C VAL A 134 1.37 -16.81 -3.34
N GLN A 135 1.65 -17.88 -4.07
CA GLN A 135 1.65 -17.88 -5.54
C GLN A 135 0.29 -17.50 -6.10
N ASP A 136 -0.79 -18.05 -5.54
CA ASP A 136 -2.16 -17.73 -5.97
C ASP A 136 -2.51 -16.25 -5.75
N HIS A 137 -2.15 -15.72 -4.58
CA HIS A 137 -2.40 -14.32 -4.21
C HIS A 137 -1.43 -13.30 -4.85
N THR A 138 -0.43 -13.77 -5.61
CA THR A 138 0.58 -12.91 -6.28
C THR A 138 0.60 -13.05 -7.80
N ARG A 139 -0.34 -13.80 -8.39
CA ARG A 139 -0.51 -13.92 -9.86
C ARG A 139 -0.53 -12.55 -10.56
N ILE A 140 -1.20 -11.57 -9.96
CA ILE A 140 -1.22 -10.19 -10.44
C ILE A 140 -0.12 -9.40 -9.72
N ASN A 141 0.81 -8.83 -10.49
CA ASN A 141 1.89 -8.01 -9.95
C ASN A 141 1.41 -6.59 -9.59
N TRP A 142 0.69 -6.47 -8.47
CA TRP A 142 0.19 -5.20 -7.96
C TRP A 142 1.28 -4.17 -7.70
N ARG A 143 2.50 -4.60 -7.32
CA ARG A 143 3.64 -3.69 -7.10
C ARG A 143 4.07 -2.96 -8.37
N ARG A 144 4.04 -3.66 -9.51
CA ARG A 144 4.30 -3.05 -10.83
C ARG A 144 3.17 -2.09 -11.22
N ILE A 145 1.91 -2.52 -11.07
CA ILE A 145 0.73 -1.70 -11.37
C ILE A 145 0.73 -0.42 -10.51
N GLY A 146 0.97 -0.54 -9.22
CA GLY A 146 1.03 0.59 -8.28
C GLY A 146 2.10 1.61 -8.65
N ARG A 147 3.28 1.16 -9.12
CA ARG A 147 4.34 2.07 -9.57
C ARG A 147 3.93 2.86 -10.80
N ILE A 148 3.32 2.20 -11.79
CA ILE A 148 2.79 2.84 -12.99
C ILE A 148 1.68 3.83 -12.62
N PHE A 149 0.76 3.41 -11.75
CA PHE A 149 -0.30 4.26 -11.24
C PHE A 149 0.25 5.54 -10.58
N LEU A 150 1.25 5.42 -9.69
CA LEU A 150 1.86 6.58 -9.03
C LEU A 150 2.51 7.55 -10.02
N PHE A 151 3.08 7.05 -11.12
CA PHE A 151 3.67 7.87 -12.18
C PHE A 151 2.64 8.79 -12.85
N PHE A 152 1.38 8.37 -12.96
CA PHE A 152 0.29 9.22 -13.48
C PHE A 152 -0.39 10.04 -12.38
N TYR A 153 -0.54 9.46 -11.19
CA TYR A 153 -1.21 10.11 -10.07
C TYR A 153 -0.49 11.40 -9.63
N ILE A 154 0.84 11.36 -9.50
CA ILE A 154 1.62 12.50 -8.99
C ILE A 154 1.48 13.74 -9.88
N PRO A 155 1.69 13.67 -11.22
CA PRO A 155 1.47 14.82 -12.11
C PRO A 155 0.05 15.36 -12.05
N ILE A 156 -0.96 14.50 -12.02
CA ILE A 156 -2.38 14.92 -11.94
C ILE A 156 -2.63 15.67 -10.62
N ALA A 157 -2.15 15.14 -9.49
CA ALA A 157 -2.31 15.76 -8.20
C ALA A 157 -1.64 17.15 -8.14
N ILE A 158 -0.42 17.27 -8.69
CA ILE A 158 0.30 18.55 -8.79
C ILE A 158 -0.47 19.53 -9.67
N PHE A 159 -0.94 19.09 -10.83
CA PHE A 159 -1.68 19.93 -11.77
C PHE A 159 -2.99 20.46 -11.17
N VAL A 160 -3.77 19.61 -10.51
CA VAL A 160 -5.01 20.03 -9.84
C VAL A 160 -4.73 21.00 -8.69
N THR A 161 -3.68 20.75 -7.92
CA THR A 161 -3.25 21.67 -6.86
C THR A 161 -2.86 23.04 -7.46
N TYR A 162 -2.13 23.05 -8.57
CA TYR A 162 -1.79 24.28 -9.29
C TYR A 162 -3.03 25.04 -9.77
N LEU A 163 -4.00 24.36 -10.40
CA LEU A 163 -5.24 25.00 -10.86
C LEU A 163 -6.01 25.64 -9.71
N THR A 164 -6.02 24.99 -8.55
CA THR A 164 -6.67 25.50 -7.33
C THR A 164 -5.99 26.78 -6.84
N ILE A 165 -4.66 26.78 -6.80
CA ILE A 165 -3.88 27.97 -6.41
C ILE A 165 -4.09 29.09 -7.42
N TYR A 166 -4.07 28.78 -8.72
CA TYR A 166 -4.30 29.76 -9.78
C TYR A 166 -5.68 30.42 -9.65
N ALA A 167 -6.74 29.63 -9.50
CA ALA A 167 -8.11 30.13 -9.29
C ALA A 167 -8.27 30.95 -8.01
N TRP A 168 -7.42 30.71 -7.00
CA TRP A 168 -7.44 31.50 -5.77
C TRP A 168 -6.93 32.93 -5.99
N PHE A 169 -5.93 33.11 -6.85
CA PHE A 169 -5.27 34.40 -7.09
C PHE A 169 -5.73 35.12 -8.35
N SER A 170 -6.49 34.46 -9.22
CA SER A 170 -7.27 35.11 -10.27
C SER A 170 -8.49 35.82 -9.71
#